data_AF-A0A3D5AVW5-F1
#
_entry.id   AF-A0A3D5AVW5-F1
#
_cell.length_a   1.000
_cell.length_b   1.000
_cell.length_c   1.000
_cell.angle_alpha   90.00
_cell.angle_beta   90.00
_cell.angle_gamma   90.00
#
_symmetry.space_group_name_H-M   'P 1'
#
loop_
_entity.id
_entity.type
_entity.pdbx_description
1 polymer ?
#
loop_
_entity_poly.entity_id
_entity_poly.type
_entity_poly.pdbx_seq_one_letter_code
_entity_poly.pdbx_strand_id
1 'polypeptide(L)'
;MPLGNLAKYDPHSRAARVVFKARAYPNQTLSAGPRVGAGDQAKITLALATPAARTAIAGLRELYEFNGDFQTASRDDYLVAASLLKDAWGER
;
A
#
# COMPACT_ATOMS: atom_id res chain seq x y z
N MET A 1 10.01 -0.23 -11.92
CA MET A 1 8.79 0.30 -12.55
C MET A 1 7.64 -0.67 -12.27
N PRO A 2 6.47 -0.23 -11.81
CA PRO A 2 5.32 -1.11 -11.60
C PRO A 2 4.92 -1.81 -12.91
N LEU A 3 4.57 -3.10 -12.85
CA LEU A 3 4.25 -3.90 -14.04
C LEU A 3 3.08 -3.31 -14.85
N GLY A 4 2.10 -2.69 -14.17
CA GLY A 4 0.99 -2.00 -14.84
C GLY A 4 1.46 -0.87 -15.74
N ASN A 5 2.45 -0.09 -15.31
CA ASN A 5 3.02 0.96 -16.14
C ASN A 5 3.80 0.36 -17.31
N LEU A 6 4.50 -0.77 -17.10
CA LEU A 6 5.24 -1.42 -18.19
C LEU A 6 4.29 -1.88 -19.29
N ALA A 7 3.15 -2.47 -18.92
CA ALA A 7 2.09 -2.83 -19.89
C ALA A 7 1.50 -1.62 -20.61
N LYS A 8 1.42 -0.45 -19.94
CA LYS A 8 0.95 0.81 -20.53
C LYS A 8 1.92 1.38 -21.58
N TYR A 9 3.23 1.35 -21.30
CA TYR A 9 4.24 2.02 -22.14
C TYR A 9 4.98 1.08 -23.11
N ASP A 10 4.98 -0.23 -22.87
CA ASP A 10 5.55 -1.24 -23.76
C ASP A 10 4.68 -2.51 -23.80
N PRO A 11 3.45 -2.41 -24.35
CA PRO A 11 2.49 -3.52 -24.36
C PRO A 11 2.99 -4.75 -25.12
N HIS A 12 3.97 -4.57 -26.02
CA HIS A 12 4.55 -5.64 -26.82
C HIS A 12 5.93 -6.10 -26.32
N SER A 13 6.41 -5.57 -25.19
CA SER A 13 7.71 -5.92 -24.58
C SER A 13 8.89 -5.83 -25.56
N ARG A 14 8.88 -4.80 -26.41
CA ARG A 14 9.90 -4.58 -27.46
C ARG A 14 11.01 -3.63 -27.02
N ALA A 15 10.72 -2.74 -26.07
CA ALA A 15 11.63 -1.69 -25.60
C ALA A 15 12.27 -2.03 -24.23
N ALA A 16 11.57 -2.77 -23.38
CA ALA A 16 12.04 -3.12 -22.05
C ALA A 16 11.68 -4.58 -21.69
N ARG A 17 12.53 -5.19 -20.86
CA ARG A 17 12.29 -6.51 -20.28
C ARG A 17 12.54 -6.50 -18.77
N VAL A 18 11.78 -7.31 -18.03
CA VAL A 18 12.00 -7.49 -16.60
C VAL A 18 13.25 -8.34 -16.40
N VAL A 19 14.33 -7.75 -15.88
CA VAL A 19 15.58 -8.47 -15.57
C VAL A 19 15.65 -8.97 -14.14
N PHE A 20 14.83 -8.40 -13.24
CA PHE A 20 14.79 -8.75 -11.83
C PHE A 20 13.41 -8.48 -11.25
N LYS A 21 12.94 -9.37 -10.37
CA LYS A 21 11.69 -9.22 -9.60
C LYS A 21 12.01 -9.42 -8.13
N ALA A 22 11.87 -8.36 -7.34
CA ALA A 22 12.05 -8.42 -5.90
C ALA A 22 10.96 -9.27 -5.23
N ARG A 23 11.25 -9.76 -4.01
CA ARG A 23 10.24 -10.35 -3.14
C ARG A 23 9.11 -9.34 -2.90
N ALA A 24 7.88 -9.83 -2.76
CA ALA A 24 6.76 -8.99 -2.37
C ALA A 24 7.00 -8.41 -0.96
N TYR A 25 6.76 -7.12 -0.81
CA TYR A 25 6.79 -6.40 0.46
C TYR A 25 5.40 -5.81 0.74
N PRO A 26 5.07 -5.55 2.01
CA PRO A 26 3.86 -4.83 2.36
C PRO A 26 3.78 -3.53 1.57
N ASN A 27 2.63 -3.27 0.95
CA ASN A 27 2.38 -2.04 0.21
C ASN A 27 2.06 -0.88 1.18
N GLN A 28 1.65 0.26 0.65
CA GLN A 28 1.19 1.42 1.42
C GLN A 28 0.05 1.05 2.41
N THR A 29 0.01 1.74 3.55
CA THR A 29 -1.04 1.61 4.56
C THR A 29 -1.55 2.97 5.01
N LEU A 30 -2.74 3.00 5.60
CA LEU A 30 -3.29 4.16 6.29
C LEU A 30 -3.12 3.97 7.79
N SER A 31 -2.56 4.97 8.46
CA SER A 31 -2.38 4.97 9.92
C SER A 31 -3.14 6.13 10.56
N ALA A 32 -3.81 5.87 11.67
CA ALA A 32 -4.39 6.91 12.51
C ALA A 32 -3.36 7.40 13.54
N GLY A 33 -3.27 8.72 13.72
CA GLY A 33 -2.39 9.32 14.73
C GLY A 33 -2.89 9.09 16.16
N PRO A 34 -2.04 9.29 17.18
CA PRO A 34 -2.35 9.02 18.59
C PRO A 34 -3.45 9.93 19.17
N ARG A 35 -3.85 11.00 18.45
CA ARG A 35 -4.94 11.89 18.85
C ARG A 35 -6.33 11.25 18.64
N VAL A 36 -6.43 10.21 17.83
CA VAL A 36 -7.66 9.43 17.65
C VAL A 36 -7.66 8.33 18.70
N GLY A 37 -8.68 8.27 19.54
CA GLY A 37 -8.77 7.24 20.60
C GLY A 37 -8.80 5.83 20.01
N ALA A 38 -8.23 4.85 20.71
CA ALA A 38 -8.08 3.47 20.21
C ALA A 38 -9.42 2.84 19.75
N GLY A 39 -10.52 3.12 20.46
CA GLY A 39 -11.85 2.65 20.06
C GLY A 39 -12.32 3.23 18.73
N ASP A 40 -12.00 4.49 18.44
CA ASP A 40 -12.36 5.12 17.18
C ASP A 40 -11.41 4.71 16.05
N GLN A 41 -10.12 4.49 16.35
CA GLN A 41 -9.20 3.87 15.40
C GLN A 41 -9.74 2.51 14.93
N ALA A 42 -10.18 1.65 15.85
CA ALA A 42 -10.76 0.35 15.52
C ALA A 42 -12.03 0.47 14.67
N LYS A 43 -12.93 1.42 14.98
CA LYS A 43 -14.13 1.69 14.17
C LYS A 43 -13.77 2.14 12.75
N ILE A 44 -12.78 3.02 12.61
CA ILE A 44 -12.31 3.51 11.29
C ILE A 44 -11.74 2.34 10.48
N THR A 45 -10.87 1.53 11.08
CA THR A 45 -10.29 0.34 10.44
C THR A 45 -11.39 -0.61 9.95
N LEU A 46 -12.36 -0.92 10.82
CA LEU A 46 -13.46 -1.81 10.46
C LEU A 46 -14.31 -1.22 9.33
N ALA A 47 -14.66 0.08 9.42
CA ALA A 47 -15.48 0.75 8.43
C ALA A 47 -14.83 0.70 7.04
N LEU A 48 -13.52 0.96 6.95
CA LEU A 48 -12.76 0.93 5.69
C LEU A 48 -12.66 -0.47 5.07
N ALA A 49 -12.64 -1.53 5.89
CA ALA A 49 -12.57 -2.91 5.43
C ALA A 49 -13.91 -3.48 4.94
N THR A 50 -15.01 -2.72 5.04
CA THR A 50 -16.32 -3.19 4.57
C THR A 50 -16.51 -2.98 3.07
N PRO A 51 -17.36 -3.79 2.40
CA PRO A 51 -17.72 -3.56 0.99
C PRO A 51 -18.35 -2.18 0.75
N ALA A 52 -19.10 -1.66 1.74
CA ALA A 52 -19.74 -0.34 1.65
C ALA A 52 -18.74 0.81 1.55
N ALA A 53 -17.52 0.63 2.08
CA ALA A 53 -16.46 1.62 1.96
C ALA A 53 -16.12 1.91 0.49
N ARG A 54 -16.18 0.91 -0.40
CA ARG A 54 -15.83 1.09 -1.83
C ARG A 54 -16.55 2.28 -2.47
N THR A 55 -17.83 2.44 -2.17
CA THR A 55 -18.64 3.57 -2.64
C THR A 55 -18.33 4.84 -1.85
N ALA A 56 -18.26 4.74 -0.51
CA ALA A 56 -18.05 5.90 0.37
C ALA A 56 -16.74 6.65 0.09
N ILE A 57 -15.71 5.94 -0.35
CA ILE A 57 -14.39 6.51 -0.68
C ILE A 57 -14.05 6.41 -2.17
N ALA A 58 -15.04 6.32 -3.05
CA ALA A 58 -14.82 6.15 -4.50
C ALA A 58 -13.84 7.18 -5.09
N GLY A 59 -13.96 8.46 -4.69
CA GLY A 59 -13.03 9.50 -5.14
C GLY A 59 -11.58 9.30 -4.68
N LEU A 60 -11.37 8.78 -3.45
CA LEU A 60 -10.04 8.41 -2.98
C LEU A 60 -9.47 7.25 -3.82
N ARG A 61 -10.31 6.27 -4.14
CA ARG A 61 -9.90 5.10 -4.91
C ARG A 61 -9.49 5.48 -6.33
N GLU A 62 -10.23 6.38 -6.96
CA GLU A 62 -9.92 6.92 -8.27
C GLU A 62 -8.61 7.71 -8.26
N LEU A 63 -8.45 8.65 -7.31
CA LEU A 63 -7.27 9.50 -7.20
C LEU A 63 -5.95 8.72 -7.06
N TYR A 64 -5.98 7.60 -6.34
CA TYR A 64 -4.80 6.76 -6.08
C TYR A 64 -4.74 5.49 -6.94
N GLU A 65 -5.58 5.37 -7.98
CA GLU A 65 -5.69 4.18 -8.84
C GLU A 65 -5.82 2.86 -8.03
N PHE A 66 -6.53 2.93 -6.90
CA PHE A 66 -6.64 1.83 -5.95
C PHE A 66 -7.73 0.84 -6.35
N ASN A 67 -7.29 -0.30 -6.90
CA ASN A 67 -8.17 -1.35 -7.44
C ASN A 67 -8.42 -2.53 -6.46
N GLY A 68 -7.98 -2.43 -5.20
CA GLY A 68 -8.09 -3.51 -4.20
C GLY A 68 -9.06 -3.21 -3.06
N ASP A 69 -9.14 -4.09 -2.08
CA ASP A 69 -9.86 -3.85 -0.83
C ASP A 69 -8.89 -3.44 0.27
N PHE A 70 -9.35 -2.60 1.19
CA PHE A 70 -8.59 -2.37 2.41
C PHE A 70 -8.56 -3.65 3.24
N GLN A 71 -7.38 -3.95 3.76
CA GLN A 71 -7.16 -5.05 4.68
C GLN A 71 -6.62 -4.49 5.98
N THR A 72 -6.90 -5.17 7.07
CA THR A 72 -6.29 -4.86 8.36
C THR A 72 -4.78 -5.09 8.27
N ALA A 73 -4.01 -4.15 8.80
CA ALA A 73 -2.56 -4.25 8.88
C ALA A 73 -2.09 -4.03 10.32
N SER A 74 -1.00 -4.69 10.68
CA SER A 74 -0.32 -4.54 11.96
C SER A 74 1.06 -3.91 11.77
N ARG A 75 1.67 -3.45 12.86
CA ARG A 75 3.06 -2.97 12.85
C ARG A 75 4.02 -4.07 12.41
N ASP A 76 3.75 -5.32 12.79
CA ASP A 76 4.65 -6.45 12.58
C ASP A 76 4.81 -6.77 11.09
N ASP A 77 3.75 -6.55 10.30
CA ASP A 77 3.78 -6.69 8.84
C ASP A 77 4.87 -5.80 8.21
N TYR A 78 5.17 -4.64 8.81
CA TYR A 78 6.09 -3.63 8.29
C TYR A 78 7.50 -3.69 8.90
N LEU A 79 7.78 -4.60 9.83
CA LEU A 79 9.10 -4.69 10.47
C LEU A 79 10.22 -5.03 9.45
N VAL A 80 9.91 -5.84 8.43
CA VAL A 80 10.86 -6.16 7.36
C VAL A 80 11.18 -4.93 6.50
N ALA A 81 10.19 -4.07 6.26
CA ALA A 81 10.44 -2.80 5.56
C ALA A 81 11.33 -1.88 6.40
N ALA A 82 11.09 -1.83 7.71
CA ALA A 82 11.91 -1.04 8.64
C ALA A 82 13.37 -1.54 8.70
N SER A 83 13.62 -2.85 8.67
CA SER A 83 14.99 -3.38 8.70
C SER A 83 15.78 -3.05 7.43
N LEU A 84 15.14 -3.08 6.27
CA LEU A 84 15.76 -2.73 4.99
C LEU A 84 16.08 -1.23 4.88
N LEU A 85 15.28 -0.38 5.51
CA LEU A 85 15.49 1.07 5.50
C LEU A 85 16.53 1.54 6.52
N LYS A 86 16.83 0.72 7.55
CA LYS A 86 17.81 1.04 8.59
C LYS A 86 19.19 1.34 7.99
N ASP A 87 19.59 0.58 6.97
CA ASP A 87 20.89 0.74 6.31
C ASP A 87 20.90 1.90 5.29
N ALA A 88 19.74 2.47 4.95
CA ALA A 88 19.60 3.51 3.94
C ALA A 88 19.41 4.92 4.53
N TRP A 89 18.86 5.06 5.75
CA TRP A 89 18.44 6.38 6.30
C TRP A 89 18.69 6.58 7.82
N GLY A 90 19.57 5.81 8.47
CA GLY A 90 19.85 5.96 9.92
C GLY A 90 21.29 5.67 10.33
N GLU A 91 21.91 6.67 10.96
CA GLU A 91 23.31 6.91 11.30
C GLU A 91 24.05 5.83 12.14
N ARG A 92 25.39 5.87 12.05
CA ARG A 92 26.34 5.19 12.95
C ARG A 92 26.22 5.68 14.38
#